data_AF-A0A9W6XKZ2-F1
#
_entry.id   AF-A0A9W6XKZ2-F1
#
_cell.length_a   1.000
_cell.length_b   1.000
_cell.length_c   1.000
_cell.angle_alpha   90.00
_cell.angle_beta   90.00
_cell.angle_gamma   90.00
#
_symmetry.space_group_name_H-M   'P 1'
#
loop_
_entity.id
_entity.type
_entity.pdbx_description
1 polymer ?
#
loop_
_entity_poly.entity_id
_entity_poly.type
_entity_poly.pdbx_seq_one_letter_code
_entity_poly.pdbx_strand_id
1 'polypeptide(L)'
;MEIRVTESLGDITIREDDGSSEPGISQCRFVSYLTNGPLLEMNGIICSEFREVDDEYGGGGAVGIFTEDFVDQDDLYPYVPEERVRQDATVVTQVRAHTTTVKNSEGVEEERSIVHGASPSDVEDHDVAMTDPEAASDKRPTKPRRVKKPTYQVRKEEKEFLLQELDVLQAAQLKQLKQQAAADAAKAERERSSVQKELSREFLAGASHHHQLSLVNIQSALSGYVQHVPFEMWIYLGTDVEERRQTLAALKARKLRAAQLYIVERTRFLDPVSPFAEHSRFVAHNGDYCALRFDITPYEGISSVRKVYDALYHYFSHMEIWVTDILGDVTIREDDDSAGKGISQNRLVSSLTNGVDMEMNNVMYSEFREHDDEFGNGEAFGLFTTDFVDKDELFPYSPSERVRYDVTAVLTVKAHQHKKLNAAGKLEHEQVVVLTRSCLIKLRHEEIPLPFETAHELRESVGKWGDVMLQTVRQLVYR
;
A
#
# COMPACT_ATOMS: atom_id res chain seq x y z
N MET A 1 3.25 31.06 9.11
CA MET A 1 3.25 29.86 9.97
C MET A 1 2.05 29.92 10.89
N GLU A 2 0.94 29.37 10.44
CA GLU A 2 -0.27 29.22 11.26
C GLU A 2 -0.16 27.86 11.98
N ILE A 3 0.16 27.88 13.28
CA ILE A 3 0.25 26.65 14.07
C ILE A 3 -1.18 26.21 14.41
N ARG A 4 -1.71 25.26 13.63
CA ARG A 4 -2.93 24.53 14.01
C ARG A 4 -2.50 23.22 14.66
N VAL A 5 -2.83 23.09 15.94
CA VAL A 5 -2.61 21.86 16.72
C VAL A 5 -3.88 21.03 16.64
N THR A 6 -3.76 19.82 16.11
CA THR A 6 -4.79 18.79 16.23
C THR A 6 -4.30 17.74 17.22
N GLU A 7 -5.10 17.49 18.26
CA GLU A 7 -4.90 16.36 19.18
C GLU A 7 -5.75 15.20 18.67
N SER A 8 -5.09 14.15 18.17
CA SER A 8 -5.75 12.89 17.85
C SER A 8 -5.00 11.75 18.54
N LEU A 9 -5.68 10.98 19.38
CA LEU A 9 -5.13 9.79 20.05
C LEU A 9 -3.85 10.05 20.90
N GLY A 10 -3.64 11.29 21.37
CA GLY A 10 -2.46 11.69 22.16
C GLY A 10 -1.31 12.28 21.34
N ASP A 11 -1.39 12.21 20.01
CA ASP A 11 -0.36 12.76 19.12
C ASP A 11 -0.68 14.23 18.77
N ILE A 12 0.37 15.04 18.62
CA ILE A 12 0.28 16.46 18.28
C ILE A 12 0.76 16.63 16.84
N THR A 13 -0.08 17.13 15.94
CA THR A 13 0.34 17.49 14.58
C THR A 13 0.39 19.00 14.40
N ILE A 14 1.49 19.49 13.82
CA ILE A 14 1.74 20.90 13.53
C ILE A 14 1.83 21.07 12.01
N ARG A 15 1.09 22.05 11.47
CA ARG A 15 1.25 22.49 10.08
C ARG A 15 2.41 23.50 9.99
N GLU A 16 3.41 23.21 9.15
CA GLU A 16 4.65 23.98 9.02
C GLU A 16 4.79 24.74 7.69
N ASP A 17 3.73 24.85 6.88
CA ASP A 17 3.75 25.66 5.65
C ASP A 17 3.27 27.11 5.87
N ASP A 18 3.46 27.94 4.83
CA ASP A 18 3.02 29.34 4.78
C ASP A 18 1.56 29.50 4.34
N GLY A 19 0.86 28.39 4.05
CA GLY A 19 -0.51 28.38 3.58
C GLY A 19 -0.68 28.82 2.13
N SER A 20 0.36 28.73 1.28
CA SER A 20 0.20 29.00 -0.15
C SER A 20 -0.80 28.02 -0.77
N SER A 21 -1.96 28.53 -1.17
CA SER A 21 -3.01 27.76 -1.84
C SER A 21 -3.55 28.56 -3.02
N GLU A 22 -3.49 27.98 -4.20
CA GLU A 22 -4.27 28.42 -5.36
C GLU A 22 -5.59 27.62 -5.42
N PRO A 23 -6.64 28.11 -6.09
CA PRO A 23 -7.86 27.32 -6.27
C PRO A 23 -7.55 25.96 -6.88
N GLY A 24 -7.81 24.90 -6.10
CA GLY A 24 -7.58 23.52 -6.54
C GLY A 24 -6.15 23.01 -6.40
N ILE A 25 -5.19 23.79 -5.88
CA ILE A 25 -3.82 23.32 -5.58
C ILE A 25 -3.35 23.88 -4.25
N SER A 26 -2.91 23.02 -3.33
CA SER A 26 -2.24 23.47 -2.10
C SER A 26 -1.11 22.55 -1.70
N GLN A 27 -0.01 23.13 -1.23
CA GLN A 27 1.04 22.37 -0.57
C GLN A 27 0.71 22.26 0.92
N CYS A 28 0.92 21.07 1.48
CA CYS A 28 0.64 20.76 2.88
C CYS A 28 1.85 20.11 3.52
N ARG A 29 2.43 20.81 4.51
CA ARG A 29 3.54 20.30 5.32
C ARG A 29 3.08 20.08 6.75
N PHE A 30 3.17 18.84 7.23
CA PHE A 30 2.79 18.45 8.58
C PHE A 30 3.94 17.78 9.32
N VAL A 31 4.06 18.10 10.61
CA VAL A 31 4.98 17.45 11.54
C VAL A 31 4.20 16.89 12.70
N SER A 32 4.26 15.56 12.88
CA SER A 32 3.53 14.85 13.92
C SER A 32 4.48 14.36 15.02
N TYR A 33 4.16 14.75 16.26
CA TYR A 33 4.79 14.31 17.48
C TYR A 33 4.04 13.08 17.99
N LEU A 34 4.62 11.92 17.75
CA LEU A 34 4.07 10.65 18.23
C LEU A 34 4.39 10.47 19.72
N THR A 35 3.37 10.09 20.50
CA THR A 35 3.46 9.93 21.97
C THR A 35 4.61 9.01 22.42
N ASN A 36 4.96 8.00 21.61
CA ASN A 36 6.05 7.04 21.87
C ASN A 36 6.87 6.72 20.59
N GLY A 37 7.05 7.70 19.69
CA GLY A 37 7.67 7.47 18.39
C GLY A 37 8.60 8.59 17.93
N PRO A 38 9.25 8.43 16.77
CA PRO A 38 10.00 9.51 16.14
C PRO A 38 9.06 10.64 15.70
N LEU A 39 9.64 11.81 15.47
CA LEU A 39 8.95 12.88 14.75
C LEU A 39 8.68 12.44 13.32
N LEU A 40 7.43 12.53 12.87
CA LEU A 40 7.05 12.28 11.48
C LEU A 40 6.95 13.59 10.72
N GLU A 41 7.43 13.62 9.49
CA GLU A 41 7.26 14.72 8.55
C GLU A 41 6.54 14.23 7.30
N MET A 42 5.47 14.93 6.93
CA MET A 42 4.74 14.75 5.67
C MET A 42 4.81 16.06 4.89
N ASN A 43 5.18 15.98 3.62
CA ASN A 43 5.17 17.13 2.70
C ASN A 43 4.51 16.69 1.40
N GLY A 44 3.31 17.18 1.13
CA GLY A 44 2.50 16.77 -0.01
C GLY A 44 1.91 17.95 -0.77
N ILE A 45 1.59 17.71 -2.04
CA ILE A 45 0.82 18.61 -2.90
C ILE A 45 -0.55 17.99 -3.11
N ILE A 46 -1.59 18.73 -2.75
CA ILE A 46 -2.98 18.36 -2.95
C ILE A 46 -3.51 19.12 -4.15
N CYS A 47 -3.93 18.40 -5.18
CA CYS A 47 -4.70 18.93 -6.30
C CYS A 47 -6.15 18.49 -6.16
N SER A 48 -7.11 19.37 -6.47
CA SER A 48 -8.52 19.04 -6.43
C SER A 48 -9.29 19.66 -7.58
N GLU A 49 -10.23 18.91 -8.13
CA GLU A 49 -11.13 19.37 -9.18
C GLU A 49 -12.56 18.91 -8.87
N PHE A 50 -13.54 19.77 -9.12
CA PHE A 50 -14.96 19.43 -9.04
C PHE A 50 -15.63 19.74 -10.37
N ARG A 51 -16.41 18.79 -10.89
CA ARG A 51 -17.22 18.94 -12.10
C ARG A 51 -18.67 18.61 -11.76
N GLU A 52 -19.60 19.46 -12.17
CA GLU A 52 -21.03 19.19 -12.01
C GLU A 52 -21.53 18.06 -12.91
N VAL A 53 -20.87 17.84 -14.04
CA VAL A 53 -21.19 16.79 -15.02
C VAL A 53 -19.89 16.11 -15.47
N ASP A 54 -19.87 14.78 -15.39
CA ASP A 54 -18.78 13.94 -15.91
C ASP A 54 -19.22 13.17 -17.16
N ASP A 55 -18.82 13.70 -18.32
CA ASP A 55 -19.07 13.11 -19.64
C ASP A 55 -17.96 12.14 -20.09
N GLU A 56 -16.83 12.08 -19.36
CA GLU A 56 -15.60 11.44 -19.81
C GLU A 56 -15.43 10.03 -19.23
N TYR A 57 -15.75 9.84 -17.94
CA TYR A 57 -15.57 8.56 -17.23
C TYR A 57 -16.87 7.94 -16.69
N GLY A 58 -18.02 8.55 -16.99
CA GLY A 58 -19.35 7.94 -16.94
C GLY A 58 -20.18 8.26 -15.69
N GLY A 59 -21.46 8.57 -15.93
CA GLY A 59 -22.50 8.73 -14.91
C GLY A 59 -23.31 10.03 -15.03
N GLY A 60 -22.82 11.04 -15.77
CA GLY A 60 -23.51 12.32 -16.02
C GLY A 60 -23.81 13.18 -14.78
N GLY A 61 -23.41 12.71 -13.59
CA GLY A 61 -23.58 13.41 -12.32
C GLY A 61 -22.28 14.02 -11.81
N ALA A 62 -22.39 14.79 -10.71
CA ALA A 62 -21.28 15.51 -10.13
C ALA A 62 -20.15 14.58 -9.63
N VAL A 63 -18.91 15.00 -9.86
CA VAL A 63 -17.70 14.31 -9.42
C VAL A 63 -16.72 15.31 -8.80
N GLY A 64 -16.16 14.94 -7.65
CA GLY A 64 -15.01 15.59 -7.03
C GLY A 64 -13.82 14.64 -7.05
N ILE A 65 -12.66 15.12 -7.46
CA ILE A 65 -11.40 14.38 -7.43
C ILE A 65 -10.41 15.17 -6.57
N PHE A 66 -9.73 14.48 -5.68
CA PHE A 66 -8.62 14.99 -4.88
C PHE A 66 -7.44 14.05 -5.07
N THR A 67 -6.29 14.58 -5.44
CA THR A 67 -5.04 13.83 -5.53
C THR A 67 -4.02 14.45 -4.60
N GLU A 68 -3.36 13.63 -3.81
CA GLU A 68 -2.22 14.03 -3.01
C GLU A 68 -0.99 13.28 -3.53
N ASP A 69 0.12 13.97 -3.70
CA ASP A 69 1.40 13.32 -3.95
C ASP A 69 2.50 13.96 -3.11
N PHE A 70 3.49 13.16 -2.72
CA PHE A 70 4.57 13.62 -1.86
C PHE A 70 5.58 14.48 -2.63
N VAL A 71 6.22 15.42 -1.94
CA VAL A 71 7.25 16.29 -2.53
C VAL A 71 8.61 15.59 -2.46
N ASP A 72 9.16 15.16 -3.60
CA ASP A 72 10.48 14.51 -3.68
C ASP A 72 11.60 15.39 -3.09
N GLN A 73 11.64 16.66 -3.51
CA GLN A 73 12.64 17.65 -3.13
C GLN A 73 11.98 19.02 -2.94
N ASP A 74 12.22 19.61 -1.77
CA ASP A 74 11.76 20.95 -1.40
C ASP A 74 12.98 21.77 -0.96
N ASP A 75 13.41 22.72 -1.79
CA ASP A 75 14.59 23.54 -1.48
C ASP A 75 14.28 24.64 -0.45
N LEU A 76 13.00 25.01 -0.29
CA LEU A 76 12.56 26.00 0.70
C LEU A 76 12.50 25.38 2.09
N TYR A 77 12.06 24.12 2.16
CA TYR A 77 11.96 23.35 3.39
C TYR A 77 12.57 21.94 3.23
N PRO A 78 13.93 21.84 3.19
CA PRO A 78 14.60 20.58 2.94
C PRO A 78 14.33 19.55 4.04
N TYR A 79 14.12 18.30 3.62
CA TYR A 79 13.92 17.18 4.55
C TYR A 79 15.20 16.89 5.36
N VAL A 80 15.05 16.75 6.68
CA VAL A 80 16.15 16.51 7.63
C VAL A 80 16.05 15.10 8.21
N PRO A 81 16.67 14.08 7.57
CA PRO A 81 16.52 12.67 7.96
C PRO A 81 17.10 12.31 9.33
N GLU A 82 18.02 13.13 9.86
CA GLU A 82 18.61 12.92 11.19
C GLU A 82 17.64 13.30 12.32
N GLU A 83 16.64 14.14 12.03
CA GLU A 83 15.71 14.68 13.04
C GLU A 83 14.30 14.09 12.91
N ARG A 84 13.87 13.79 11.69
CA ARG A 84 12.48 13.45 11.37
C ARG A 84 12.42 12.25 10.44
N VAL A 85 11.45 11.38 10.63
CA VAL A 85 11.15 10.27 9.72
C VAL A 85 10.15 10.77 8.67
N ARG A 86 10.50 10.58 7.39
CA ARG A 86 9.64 10.95 6.26
C ARG A 86 8.47 9.99 6.13
N GLN A 87 7.27 10.55 5.99
CA GLN A 87 6.06 9.85 5.62
C GLN A 87 5.58 10.36 4.27
N ASP A 88 5.73 9.53 3.25
CA ASP A 88 5.26 9.83 1.89
C ASP A 88 3.91 9.16 1.64
N ALA A 89 3.02 9.90 0.99
CA ALA A 89 1.72 9.40 0.57
C ALA A 89 1.44 9.84 -0.86
N THR A 90 0.95 8.90 -1.67
CA THR A 90 0.32 9.18 -2.95
C THR A 90 -1.12 8.69 -2.84
N VAL A 91 -2.08 9.60 -2.93
CA VAL A 91 -3.49 9.34 -2.66
C VAL A 91 -4.31 9.85 -3.84
N VAL A 92 -5.29 9.05 -4.26
CA VAL A 92 -6.35 9.50 -5.15
C VAL A 92 -7.67 9.23 -4.44
N THR A 93 -8.43 10.28 -4.21
CA THR A 93 -9.78 10.22 -3.64
C THR A 93 -10.76 10.71 -4.68
N GLN A 94 -11.78 9.91 -4.96
CA GLN A 94 -12.89 10.29 -5.81
C GLN A 94 -14.17 10.27 -5.00
N VAL A 95 -14.96 11.33 -5.13
CA VAL A 95 -16.31 11.43 -4.60
C VAL A 95 -17.26 11.55 -5.77
N ARG A 96 -18.22 10.63 -5.87
CA ARG A 96 -19.24 10.64 -6.92
C ARG A 96 -20.62 10.51 -6.30
N ALA A 97 -21.55 11.29 -6.84
CA ALA A 97 -22.96 11.09 -6.57
C ALA A 97 -23.46 9.89 -7.36
N HIS A 98 -23.89 8.84 -6.66
CA HIS A 98 -24.61 7.73 -7.27
C HIS A 98 -26.09 7.81 -6.89
N THR A 99 -26.97 7.73 -7.87
CA THR A 99 -28.39 7.47 -7.67
C THR A 99 -28.61 5.96 -7.70
N THR A 100 -29.26 5.44 -6.66
CA THR A 100 -29.72 4.05 -6.64
C THR A 100 -31.23 4.02 -6.56
N THR A 101 -31.89 3.22 -7.38
CA THR A 101 -33.32 2.92 -7.30
C THR A 101 -33.56 1.90 -6.18
N VAL A 102 -34.22 2.32 -5.11
CA VAL A 102 -34.60 1.49 -3.97
C VAL A 102 -36.08 1.21 -4.05
N LYS A 103 -36.52 -0.05 -3.94
CA LYS A 103 -37.95 -0.37 -3.81
C LYS A 103 -38.42 -0.10 -2.39
N ASN A 104 -39.41 0.76 -2.23
CA ASN A 104 -40.03 1.01 -0.93
C ASN A 104 -40.88 -0.19 -0.47
N SER A 105 -41.42 -0.15 0.75
CA SER A 105 -42.28 -1.19 1.34
C SER A 105 -43.58 -1.46 0.57
N GLU A 106 -43.91 -0.62 -0.40
CA GLU A 106 -45.07 -0.73 -1.29
C GLU A 106 -44.70 -1.21 -2.71
N GLY A 107 -43.42 -1.56 -2.94
CA GLY A 107 -42.91 -2.05 -4.21
C GLY A 107 -42.64 -0.97 -5.27
N VAL A 108 -42.68 0.31 -4.89
CA VAL A 108 -42.40 1.45 -5.78
C VAL A 108 -40.90 1.75 -5.78
N GLU A 109 -40.32 1.85 -6.97
CA GLU A 109 -38.92 2.26 -7.16
C GLU A 109 -38.76 3.75 -6.85
N GLU A 110 -37.92 4.08 -5.87
CA GLU A 110 -37.61 5.44 -5.41
C GLU A 110 -36.11 5.70 -5.62
N GLU A 111 -35.76 6.76 -6.35
CA GLU A 111 -34.36 7.17 -6.51
C GLU A 111 -33.86 7.87 -5.25
N ARG A 112 -32.74 7.39 -4.68
CA ARG A 112 -32.03 8.09 -3.60
C ARG A 112 -30.64 8.49 -4.05
N SER A 113 -30.33 9.77 -3.88
CA SER A 113 -29.02 10.38 -4.11
C SER A 113 -28.13 10.22 -2.87
N ILE A 114 -26.89 9.79 -3.08
CA ILE A 114 -25.84 9.76 -2.06
C ILE A 114 -24.80 10.80 -2.44
N VAL A 115 -24.59 11.84 -1.62
CA VAL A 115 -23.58 12.89 -1.88
C VAL A 115 -22.84 13.22 -0.58
N HIS A 116 -21.50 13.15 -0.63
CA HIS A 116 -20.60 13.82 0.32
C HIS A 116 -20.04 15.07 -0.38
N GLY A 117 -20.13 16.23 0.29
CA GLY A 117 -20.08 17.54 -0.37
C GLY A 117 -18.73 18.26 -0.38
N ALA A 118 -18.67 19.35 -1.15
CA ALA A 118 -18.00 20.62 -0.85
C ALA A 118 -18.40 21.70 -1.89
N SER A 119 -18.41 22.97 -1.48
CA SER A 119 -18.76 24.17 -2.27
C SER A 119 -17.54 24.84 -2.93
N PRO A 120 -17.70 25.60 -4.04
CA PRO A 120 -16.59 26.24 -4.75
C PRO A 120 -16.48 27.77 -4.52
N SER A 121 -15.31 28.34 -4.81
CA SER A 121 -15.12 29.77 -5.05
C SER A 121 -13.94 30.04 -5.99
N ASP A 122 -14.20 30.87 -7.01
CA ASP A 122 -13.31 31.30 -8.11
C ASP A 122 -12.35 32.45 -7.74
N VAL A 123 -11.27 32.67 -8.53
CA VAL A 123 -11.00 33.89 -9.35
C VAL A 123 -9.54 33.97 -9.88
N GLU A 124 -9.48 34.29 -11.19
CA GLU A 124 -8.54 34.87 -12.19
C GLU A 124 -7.12 35.47 -11.88
N ASP A 125 -6.41 35.64 -13.02
CA ASP A 125 -4.99 35.67 -13.38
C ASP A 125 -4.44 37.08 -13.76
N HIS A 126 -3.11 37.32 -13.79
CA HIS A 126 -2.44 38.32 -14.68
C HIS A 126 -0.89 38.43 -14.56
N ASP A 127 -0.22 38.40 -15.73
CA ASP A 127 1.21 38.58 -16.04
C ASP A 127 1.68 40.06 -16.23
N VAL A 128 3.01 40.32 -16.25
CA VAL A 128 3.79 41.06 -17.32
C VAL A 128 5.31 41.21 -16.98
N ALA A 129 6.12 41.15 -18.04
CA ALA A 129 7.59 41.01 -18.12
C ALA A 129 8.44 42.31 -18.25
N MET A 130 9.75 42.08 -18.48
CA MET A 130 10.97 42.85 -18.21
C MET A 130 11.41 43.95 -19.22
N THR A 131 12.33 44.78 -18.73
CA THR A 131 13.19 45.85 -19.31
C THR A 131 14.28 45.40 -20.29
N ASP A 132 14.86 46.35 -21.07
CA ASP A 132 16.28 46.28 -21.53
C ASP A 132 16.84 47.63 -22.12
N PRO A 133 18.13 47.78 -22.55
CA PRO A 133 19.12 48.72 -21.96
C PRO A 133 19.86 49.63 -23.00
N GLU A 134 20.95 50.31 -22.64
CA GLU A 134 21.85 50.99 -23.61
C GLU A 134 23.33 51.16 -23.19
N ALA A 135 24.22 51.29 -24.19
CA ALA A 135 25.69 51.15 -24.16
C ALA A 135 26.46 52.43 -24.57
N ALA A 136 27.79 52.49 -24.34
CA ALA A 136 28.84 53.32 -25.02
C ALA A 136 30.16 53.30 -24.19
N SER A 137 31.40 53.57 -24.64
CA SER A 137 32.12 53.79 -25.91
C SER A 137 33.64 53.88 -25.60
N ASP A 138 34.50 53.71 -26.62
CA ASP A 138 35.97 53.61 -26.59
C ASP A 138 36.70 54.93 -26.94
N LYS A 139 37.93 55.17 -26.43
CA LYS A 139 38.84 56.27 -26.86
C LYS A 139 40.34 55.93 -26.67
N ARG A 140 41.14 56.13 -27.74
CA ARG A 140 42.63 56.11 -27.79
C ARG A 140 43.23 57.53 -27.82
N PRO A 141 44.53 57.71 -27.48
CA PRO A 141 45.37 58.64 -28.26
C PRO A 141 46.87 58.29 -28.48
N THR A 142 47.35 58.69 -29.67
CA THR A 142 48.61 59.33 -30.15
C THR A 142 50.05 58.94 -29.67
N LYS A 143 50.99 58.88 -30.64
CA LYS A 143 52.47 58.75 -30.47
C LYS A 143 53.24 59.75 -31.36
N PRO A 144 54.48 60.19 -31.01
CA PRO A 144 55.32 61.05 -31.85
C PRO A 144 56.46 60.34 -32.62
N ARG A 145 56.98 61.05 -33.64
CA ARG A 145 57.84 60.67 -34.78
C ARG A 145 59.29 60.28 -34.45
N ARG A 146 59.88 59.39 -35.27
CA ARG A 146 61.34 59.09 -35.37
C ARG A 146 61.91 59.39 -36.77
N VAL A 147 63.24 59.57 -36.77
CA VAL A 147 64.16 60.07 -37.82
C VAL A 147 64.17 59.21 -39.10
N LYS A 148 64.32 59.87 -40.26
CA LYS A 148 64.15 59.33 -41.63
C LYS A 148 65.33 58.47 -42.10
N LYS A 149 65.04 57.23 -42.49
CA LYS A 149 65.82 56.42 -43.45
C LYS A 149 65.33 56.70 -44.89
N PRO A 150 66.10 56.36 -45.96
CA PRO A 150 65.74 56.61 -47.36
C PRO A 150 64.41 55.94 -47.79
N THR A 151 63.60 56.67 -48.56
CA THR A 151 62.16 56.41 -48.84
C THR A 151 61.81 55.07 -49.48
N TYR A 152 62.73 54.47 -50.26
CA TYR A 152 62.49 53.18 -50.91
C TYR A 152 62.69 51.98 -49.97
N GLN A 153 63.72 52.04 -49.11
CA GLN A 153 64.00 50.98 -48.13
C GLN A 153 62.91 50.92 -47.06
N VAL A 154 62.45 52.08 -46.57
CA VAL A 154 61.34 52.16 -45.61
C VAL A 154 60.06 51.53 -46.18
N ARG A 155 59.70 51.83 -47.44
CA ARG A 155 58.49 51.27 -48.06
C ARG A 155 58.59 49.76 -48.31
N LYS A 156 59.78 49.23 -48.61
CA LYS A 156 59.99 47.79 -48.80
C LYS A 156 59.90 47.05 -47.47
N GLU A 157 60.59 47.56 -46.44
CA GLU A 157 60.52 47.02 -45.06
C GLU A 157 59.10 47.11 -44.50
N GLU A 158 58.38 48.21 -44.74
CA GLU A 158 56.99 48.41 -44.29
C GLU A 158 56.02 47.49 -45.03
N LYS A 159 56.22 47.25 -46.34
CA LYS A 159 55.42 46.26 -47.08
C LYS A 159 55.65 44.84 -46.57
N GLU A 160 56.91 44.45 -46.33
CA GLU A 160 57.25 43.12 -45.81
C GLU A 160 56.71 42.94 -44.38
N PHE A 161 56.80 43.97 -43.54
CA PHE A 161 56.24 43.98 -42.19
C PHE A 161 54.71 43.87 -42.20
N LEU A 162 54.03 44.67 -43.04
CA LEU A 162 52.57 44.63 -43.15
C LEU A 162 52.07 43.29 -43.70
N LEU A 163 52.80 42.64 -44.61
CA LEU A 163 52.46 41.30 -45.09
C LEU A 163 52.60 40.25 -43.97
N GLN A 164 53.66 40.32 -43.16
CA GLN A 164 53.81 39.44 -41.99
C GLN A 164 52.72 39.69 -40.95
N GLU A 165 52.34 40.95 -40.71
CA GLU A 165 51.26 41.29 -39.79
C GLU A 165 49.90 40.79 -40.34
N LEU A 166 49.68 40.87 -41.64
CA LEU A 166 48.48 40.34 -42.31
C LEU A 166 48.40 38.81 -42.12
N ASP A 167 49.50 38.08 -42.34
CA ASP A 167 49.55 36.63 -42.14
C ASP A 167 49.27 36.24 -40.68
N VAL A 168 49.83 36.99 -39.72
CA VAL A 168 49.59 36.77 -38.28
C VAL A 168 48.14 37.07 -37.91
N LEU A 169 47.57 38.17 -38.41
CA LEU A 169 46.18 38.55 -38.16
C LEU A 169 45.19 37.56 -38.79
N GLN A 170 45.46 37.09 -40.02
CA GLN A 170 44.66 36.04 -40.67
C GLN A 170 44.76 34.72 -39.91
N ALA A 171 45.95 34.32 -39.46
CA ALA A 171 46.13 33.13 -38.65
C ALA A 171 45.39 33.24 -37.30
N ALA A 172 45.43 34.40 -36.66
CA ALA A 172 44.71 34.66 -35.41
C ALA A 172 43.19 34.62 -35.61
N GLN A 173 42.66 35.24 -36.67
CA GLN A 173 41.24 35.24 -36.99
C GLN A 173 40.75 33.82 -37.35
N LEU A 174 41.52 33.06 -38.12
CA LEU A 174 41.21 31.66 -38.42
C LEU A 174 41.23 30.78 -37.17
N LYS A 175 42.16 31.02 -36.24
CA LYS A 175 42.22 30.30 -34.96
C LYS A 175 40.99 30.61 -34.11
N GLN A 176 40.58 31.87 -34.03
CA GLN A 176 39.39 32.29 -33.30
C GLN A 176 38.11 31.68 -33.90
N LEU A 177 37.95 31.71 -35.23
CA LEU A 177 36.80 31.09 -35.91
C LEU A 177 36.74 29.57 -35.69
N LYS A 178 37.89 28.89 -35.71
CA LYS A 178 37.95 27.44 -35.40
C LYS A 178 37.58 27.15 -33.95
N GLN A 179 38.04 27.97 -33.01
CA GLN A 179 37.68 27.81 -31.59
C GLN A 179 36.19 28.04 -31.36
N GLN A 180 35.61 29.05 -32.01
CA GLN A 180 34.18 29.33 -31.92
C GLN A 180 33.34 28.22 -32.55
N ALA A 181 33.70 27.74 -33.75
CA ALA A 181 33.03 26.61 -34.39
C ALA A 181 33.11 25.32 -33.55
N ALA A 182 34.23 25.08 -32.86
CA ALA A 182 34.36 23.94 -31.96
C ALA A 182 33.50 24.07 -30.70
N ALA A 183 33.40 25.27 -30.12
CA ALA A 183 32.54 25.55 -28.98
C ALA A 183 31.05 25.40 -29.34
N ASP A 184 30.64 25.91 -30.51
CA ASP A 184 29.27 25.79 -31.02
C ASP A 184 28.91 24.34 -31.32
N ALA A 185 29.84 23.56 -31.90
CA ALA A 185 29.65 22.13 -32.14
C ALA A 185 29.50 21.34 -30.83
N ALA A 186 30.33 21.62 -29.82
CA ALA A 186 30.24 20.99 -28.51
C ALA A 186 28.93 21.34 -27.78
N LYS A 187 28.46 22.59 -27.91
CA LYS A 187 27.16 23.02 -27.39
C LYS A 187 26.01 22.27 -28.07
N ALA A 188 26.01 22.21 -29.39
CA ALA A 188 24.98 21.50 -30.16
C ALA A 188 24.96 19.98 -29.88
N GLU A 189 26.13 19.36 -29.66
CA GLU A 189 26.23 17.96 -29.27
C GLU A 189 25.66 17.72 -27.86
N ARG A 190 25.94 18.62 -26.90
CA ARG A 190 25.37 18.55 -25.56
C ARG A 190 23.86 18.73 -25.55
N GLU A 191 23.34 19.67 -26.35
CA GLU A 191 21.89 19.88 -26.53
C GLU A 191 21.23 18.65 -27.14
N ARG A 192 21.79 18.08 -28.22
CA ARG A 192 21.30 16.83 -28.82
C ARG A 192 21.31 15.66 -27.84
N SER A 193 22.38 15.50 -27.07
CA SER A 193 22.45 14.47 -26.03
C SER A 193 21.41 14.70 -24.93
N SER A 194 21.11 15.95 -24.58
CA SER A 194 20.08 16.30 -23.59
C SER A 194 18.69 15.90 -24.10
N VAL A 195 18.33 16.35 -25.30
CA VAL A 195 17.05 16.02 -25.95
C VAL A 195 16.88 14.51 -26.13
N GLN A 196 17.95 13.81 -26.54
CA GLN A 196 17.90 12.34 -26.68
C GLN A 196 17.64 11.64 -25.34
N LYS A 197 18.24 12.13 -24.24
CA LYS A 197 18.00 11.60 -22.89
C LYS A 197 16.57 11.88 -22.43
N GLU A 198 16.06 13.07 -22.70
CA GLU A 198 14.70 13.49 -22.37
C GLU A 198 13.65 12.63 -23.11
N LEU A 199 13.79 12.48 -24.43
CA LEU A 199 12.93 11.58 -25.23
C LEU A 199 13.00 10.13 -24.76
N SER A 200 14.19 9.64 -24.39
CA SER A 200 14.35 8.28 -23.87
C SER A 200 13.66 8.12 -22.51
N ARG A 201 13.74 9.15 -21.65
CA ARG A 201 13.06 9.18 -20.35
C ARG A 201 11.55 9.20 -20.52
N GLU A 202 11.01 10.05 -21.39
CA GLU A 202 9.58 10.11 -21.70
C GLU A 202 9.07 8.78 -22.27
N PHE A 203 9.80 8.17 -23.20
CA PHE A 203 9.42 6.88 -23.77
C PHE A 203 9.36 5.78 -22.70
N LEU A 204 10.38 5.70 -21.84
CA LEU A 204 10.41 4.74 -20.73
C LEU A 204 9.30 5.01 -19.71
N ALA A 205 9.04 6.28 -19.39
CA ALA A 205 7.96 6.68 -18.49
C ALA A 205 6.59 6.30 -19.08
N GLY A 206 6.35 6.58 -20.37
CA GLY A 206 5.12 6.22 -21.06
C GLY A 206 4.89 4.71 -21.15
N ALA A 207 5.93 3.94 -21.43
CA ALA A 207 5.86 2.47 -21.43
C ALA A 207 5.59 1.91 -20.02
N SER A 208 6.25 2.45 -18.99
CA SER A 208 6.00 2.10 -17.59
C SER A 208 4.57 2.39 -17.19
N HIS A 209 4.07 3.58 -17.53
CA HIS A 209 2.69 3.99 -17.25
C HIS A 209 1.67 3.05 -17.93
N HIS A 210 1.89 2.68 -19.19
CA HIS A 210 1.02 1.73 -19.88
C HIS A 210 0.98 0.34 -19.21
N HIS A 211 2.14 -0.17 -18.76
CA HIS A 211 2.20 -1.42 -18.01
C HIS A 211 1.50 -1.32 -16.66
N GLN A 212 1.68 -0.22 -15.93
CA GLN A 212 1.00 0.02 -14.65
C GLN A 212 -0.53 0.03 -14.82
N LEU A 213 -1.06 0.73 -15.83
CA LEU A 213 -2.50 0.72 -16.13
C LEU A 213 -3.01 -0.68 -16.49
N SER A 214 -2.22 -1.45 -17.24
CA SER A 214 -2.58 -2.83 -17.59
C SER A 214 -2.67 -3.72 -16.35
N LEU A 215 -1.76 -3.54 -15.38
CA LEU A 215 -1.81 -4.26 -14.10
C LEU A 215 -3.03 -3.85 -13.26
N VAL A 216 -3.35 -2.56 -13.20
CA VAL A 216 -4.54 -2.05 -12.50
C VAL A 216 -5.82 -2.63 -13.12
N ASN A 217 -5.89 -2.76 -14.45
CA ASN A 217 -7.02 -3.39 -15.12
C ASN A 217 -7.18 -4.86 -14.69
N ILE A 218 -6.09 -5.62 -14.67
CA ILE A 218 -6.10 -7.02 -14.21
C ILE A 218 -6.54 -7.10 -12.74
N GLN A 219 -6.02 -6.23 -11.87
CA GLN A 219 -6.43 -6.16 -10.46
C GLN A 219 -7.92 -5.87 -10.32
N SER A 220 -8.46 -4.89 -11.07
CA SER A 220 -9.88 -4.55 -11.09
C SER A 220 -10.73 -5.76 -11.49
N ALA A 221 -10.34 -6.48 -12.55
CA ALA A 221 -11.03 -7.69 -12.96
C ALA A 221 -11.00 -8.76 -11.87
N LEU A 222 -9.84 -9.02 -11.26
CA LEU A 222 -9.66 -10.05 -10.23
C LEU A 222 -10.42 -9.75 -8.93
N SER A 223 -10.53 -8.48 -8.52
CA SER A 223 -11.25 -8.07 -7.30
C SER A 223 -12.71 -8.52 -7.28
N GLY A 224 -13.36 -8.66 -8.44
CA GLY A 224 -14.73 -9.18 -8.54
C GLY A 224 -14.86 -10.71 -8.36
N TYR A 225 -13.77 -11.47 -8.50
CA TYR A 225 -13.79 -12.94 -8.52
C TYR A 225 -13.39 -13.60 -7.20
N VAL A 226 -12.84 -12.86 -6.22
CA VAL A 226 -12.29 -13.46 -5.00
C VAL A 226 -13.38 -13.78 -3.96
N GLN A 227 -14.41 -14.55 -4.35
CA GLN A 227 -15.48 -15.02 -3.46
C GLN A 227 -15.19 -16.37 -2.82
N HIS A 228 -14.18 -17.08 -3.32
CA HIS A 228 -13.79 -18.40 -2.85
C HIS A 228 -12.27 -18.53 -2.87
N VAL A 229 -11.75 -19.35 -1.95
CA VAL A 229 -10.34 -19.76 -1.94
C VAL A 229 -10.23 -21.20 -2.46
N PRO A 230 -9.16 -21.55 -3.19
CA PRO A 230 -9.06 -22.85 -3.87
C PRO A 230 -8.91 -24.04 -2.93
N PHE A 231 -8.81 -23.79 -1.62
CA PHE A 231 -8.73 -24.82 -0.57
C PHE A 231 -9.99 -24.89 0.30
N GLU A 232 -11.07 -24.18 -0.05
CA GLU A 232 -12.42 -24.34 0.52
C GLU A 232 -12.96 -25.74 0.15
N MET A 233 -13.61 -26.42 1.08
CA MET A 233 -14.15 -27.76 0.94
C MET A 233 -15.55 -27.82 1.52
N TRP A 234 -16.45 -28.45 0.78
CA TRP A 234 -17.80 -28.71 1.28
C TRP A 234 -17.78 -29.73 2.43
N ILE A 235 -18.32 -29.36 3.58
CA ILE A 235 -18.42 -30.20 4.79
C ILE A 235 -19.89 -30.40 5.17
N TYR A 236 -20.30 -31.67 5.18
CA TYR A 236 -21.59 -32.12 5.67
C TYR A 236 -21.39 -32.98 6.92
N LEU A 237 -22.11 -32.67 7.99
CA LEU A 237 -22.09 -33.43 9.24
C LEU A 237 -23.49 -33.93 9.59
N GLY A 238 -23.66 -35.24 9.64
CA GLY A 238 -24.90 -35.90 10.05
C GLY A 238 -25.13 -35.84 11.57
N THR A 239 -26.08 -36.64 12.04
CA THR A 239 -26.45 -36.73 13.47
C THR A 239 -25.65 -37.77 14.26
N ASP A 240 -25.05 -38.76 13.58
CA ASP A 240 -24.23 -39.79 14.23
C ASP A 240 -22.81 -39.28 14.55
N VAL A 241 -22.43 -39.35 15.83
CA VAL A 241 -21.16 -38.79 16.32
C VAL A 241 -19.93 -39.47 15.71
N GLU A 242 -19.96 -40.79 15.50
CA GLU A 242 -18.81 -41.50 14.96
C GLU A 242 -18.69 -41.29 13.44
N GLU A 243 -19.81 -41.24 12.70
CA GLU A 243 -19.84 -40.86 11.28
C GLU A 243 -19.29 -39.45 11.06
N ARG A 244 -19.66 -38.50 11.93
CA ARG A 244 -19.09 -37.14 11.92
C ARG A 244 -17.58 -37.19 12.08
N ARG A 245 -17.09 -37.90 13.09
CA ARG A 245 -15.64 -38.04 13.37
C ARG A 245 -14.89 -38.65 12.19
N GLN A 246 -15.46 -39.68 11.56
CA GLN A 246 -14.90 -40.32 10.36
C GLN A 246 -14.87 -39.38 9.17
N THR A 247 -15.94 -38.60 8.96
CA THR A 247 -16.02 -37.60 7.88
C THR A 247 -14.93 -36.55 8.03
N LEU A 248 -14.75 -35.99 9.23
CA LEU A 248 -13.69 -35.02 9.49
C LEU A 248 -12.30 -35.63 9.34
N ALA A 249 -12.08 -36.83 9.86
CA ALA A 249 -10.81 -37.53 9.71
C ALA A 249 -10.44 -37.81 8.24
N ALA A 250 -11.42 -38.16 7.40
CA ALA A 250 -11.23 -38.41 5.97
C ALA A 250 -10.84 -37.14 5.19
N LEU A 251 -11.28 -35.96 5.63
CA LEU A 251 -10.98 -34.68 4.98
C LEU A 251 -9.59 -34.14 5.31
N LYS A 252 -9.05 -34.45 6.50
CA LYS A 252 -7.82 -33.87 7.05
C LYS A 252 -6.67 -33.81 6.05
N ALA A 253 -6.26 -34.95 5.48
CA ALA A 253 -5.10 -35.03 4.60
C ALA A 253 -5.27 -34.18 3.33
N ARG A 254 -6.47 -34.19 2.74
CA ARG A 254 -6.78 -33.41 1.53
C ARG A 254 -6.77 -31.92 1.84
N LYS A 255 -7.38 -31.51 2.96
CA LYS A 255 -7.48 -30.11 3.40
C LYS A 255 -6.11 -29.51 3.68
N LEU A 256 -5.28 -30.21 4.45
CA LEU A 256 -3.91 -29.77 4.76
C LEU A 256 -3.08 -29.57 3.49
N ARG A 257 -3.13 -30.53 2.55
CA ARG A 257 -2.39 -30.43 1.28
C ARG A 257 -2.84 -29.25 0.41
N ALA A 258 -4.15 -29.07 0.23
CA ALA A 258 -4.68 -27.97 -0.57
C ALA A 258 -4.31 -26.60 0.02
N ALA A 259 -4.41 -26.47 1.34
CA ALA A 259 -4.03 -25.27 2.08
C ALA A 259 -2.53 -24.96 1.98
N GLN A 260 -1.66 -25.97 2.08
CA GLN A 260 -0.21 -25.82 1.93
C GLN A 260 0.17 -25.35 0.52
N LEU A 261 -0.38 -25.98 -0.52
CA LEU A 261 -0.13 -25.59 -1.91
C LEU A 261 -0.53 -24.14 -2.16
N TYR A 262 -1.68 -23.73 -1.63
CA TYR A 262 -2.12 -22.33 -1.73
C TYR A 262 -1.11 -21.36 -1.13
N ILE A 263 -0.60 -21.62 0.08
CA ILE A 263 0.38 -20.72 0.72
C ILE A 263 1.69 -20.64 -0.08
N VAL A 264 2.17 -21.76 -0.62
CA VAL A 264 3.37 -21.77 -1.47
C VAL A 264 3.19 -20.89 -2.70
N GLU A 265 2.06 -21.03 -3.40
CA GLU A 265 1.76 -20.18 -4.56
C GLU A 265 1.62 -18.70 -4.17
N ARG A 266 0.90 -18.43 -3.07
CA ARG A 266 0.62 -17.06 -2.60
C ARG A 266 1.85 -16.31 -2.10
N THR A 267 2.89 -17.03 -1.68
CA THR A 267 4.15 -16.48 -1.16
C THR A 267 5.31 -16.51 -2.15
N ARG A 268 5.12 -17.07 -3.36
CA ARG A 268 6.20 -17.38 -4.32
C ARG A 268 7.17 -16.22 -4.60
N PHE A 269 6.66 -14.99 -4.63
CA PHE A 269 7.45 -13.80 -4.98
C PHE A 269 7.61 -12.81 -3.83
N LEU A 270 7.25 -13.21 -2.61
CA LEU A 270 7.39 -12.40 -1.42
C LEU A 270 8.67 -12.78 -0.68
N ASP A 271 9.29 -11.80 -0.02
CA ASP A 271 10.35 -12.07 0.94
C ASP A 271 9.74 -12.71 2.19
N PRO A 272 10.10 -13.95 2.56
CA PRO A 272 9.47 -14.66 3.67
C PRO A 272 9.74 -14.05 5.05
N VAL A 273 10.79 -13.23 5.21
CA VAL A 273 11.14 -12.64 6.51
C VAL A 273 10.74 -11.17 6.64
N SER A 274 10.29 -10.56 5.56
CA SER A 274 9.75 -9.20 5.59
C SER A 274 8.29 -9.22 6.05
N PRO A 275 7.90 -8.40 7.05
CA PRO A 275 6.50 -8.24 7.40
C PRO A 275 5.69 -7.81 6.17
N PHE A 276 4.56 -8.47 5.94
CA PHE A 276 3.67 -8.19 4.82
C PHE A 276 2.22 -8.32 5.29
N ALA A 277 1.35 -7.43 4.83
CA ALA A 277 -0.08 -7.50 5.09
C ALA A 277 -0.88 -7.00 3.89
N GLU A 278 -1.92 -7.73 3.54
CA GLU A 278 -2.89 -7.37 2.51
C GLU A 278 -4.30 -7.66 3.04
N HIS A 279 -5.18 -6.67 2.90
CA HIS A 279 -6.54 -6.72 3.40
C HIS A 279 -7.51 -6.22 2.35
N SER A 280 -8.60 -6.94 2.16
CA SER A 280 -9.71 -6.51 1.30
C SER A 280 -11.02 -6.80 2.02
N ARG A 281 -11.96 -5.86 1.96
CA ARG A 281 -13.34 -6.05 2.38
C ARG A 281 -14.26 -5.68 1.22
N PHE A 282 -15.29 -6.47 1.01
CA PHE A 282 -16.23 -6.28 -0.09
C PHE A 282 -17.58 -6.91 0.25
N VAL A 283 -18.59 -6.57 -0.54
CA VAL A 283 -19.90 -7.20 -0.48
C VAL A 283 -20.00 -8.16 -1.67
N ALA A 284 -20.27 -9.44 -1.40
CA ALA A 284 -20.48 -10.43 -2.45
C ALA A 284 -21.81 -10.18 -3.18
N HIS A 285 -22.00 -10.84 -4.34
CA HIS A 285 -23.19 -10.59 -5.17
C HIS A 285 -24.51 -11.01 -4.50
N ASN A 286 -24.44 -11.92 -3.51
CA ASN A 286 -25.56 -12.32 -2.67
C ASN A 286 -25.77 -11.39 -1.46
N GLY A 287 -24.95 -10.36 -1.27
CA GLY A 287 -25.07 -9.41 -0.16
C GLY A 287 -24.21 -9.75 1.07
N ASP A 288 -23.53 -10.90 1.10
CA ASP A 288 -22.65 -11.28 2.22
C ASP A 288 -21.50 -10.29 2.39
N TYR A 289 -21.13 -9.99 3.64
CA TYR A 289 -19.95 -9.17 3.92
C TYR A 289 -18.72 -10.07 3.97
N CYS A 290 -17.77 -9.82 3.08
CA CYS A 290 -16.58 -10.65 2.96
C CYS A 290 -15.33 -9.86 3.38
N ALA A 291 -14.38 -10.58 3.96
CA ALA A 291 -13.01 -10.08 4.13
C ALA A 291 -12.00 -11.14 3.69
N LEU A 292 -11.04 -10.71 2.89
CA LEU A 292 -9.84 -11.47 2.57
C LEU A 292 -8.67 -10.84 3.33
N ARG A 293 -7.92 -11.67 4.05
CA ARG A 293 -6.70 -11.25 4.74
C ARG A 293 -5.54 -12.18 4.40
N PHE A 294 -4.38 -11.60 4.17
CA PHE A 294 -3.14 -12.33 3.98
C PHE A 294 -1.98 -11.59 4.66
N ASP A 295 -1.27 -12.29 5.54
CA ASP A 295 -0.25 -11.70 6.41
C ASP A 295 0.99 -12.58 6.50
N ILE A 296 2.17 -11.95 6.54
CA ILE A 296 3.46 -12.53 6.93
C ILE A 296 3.92 -11.79 8.18
N THR A 297 4.03 -12.51 9.29
CA THR A 297 4.39 -11.97 10.61
C THR A 297 5.65 -12.65 11.14
N PRO A 298 6.82 -11.99 11.04
CA PRO A 298 8.05 -12.45 11.67
C PRO A 298 8.04 -12.25 13.19
N TYR A 299 8.52 -13.25 13.93
CA TYR A 299 8.76 -13.20 15.37
C TYR A 299 10.27 -13.08 15.64
N GLU A 300 10.78 -11.85 15.62
CA GLU A 300 12.19 -11.56 15.91
C GLU A 300 12.60 -12.03 17.32
N GLY A 301 13.82 -12.55 17.47
CA GLY A 301 14.32 -13.09 18.74
C GLY A 301 13.72 -14.44 19.16
N ILE A 302 12.84 -15.04 18.34
CA ILE A 302 12.24 -16.36 18.60
C ILE A 302 12.82 -17.37 17.60
N SER A 303 13.47 -18.40 18.12
CA SER A 303 14.10 -19.47 17.32
C SER A 303 13.29 -20.77 17.25
N SER A 304 12.32 -20.96 18.14
CA SER A 304 11.54 -22.21 18.20
C SER A 304 10.22 -22.09 17.46
N VAL A 305 10.12 -22.75 16.30
CA VAL A 305 8.85 -22.93 15.55
C VAL A 305 7.79 -23.54 16.45
N ARG A 306 8.18 -24.49 17.31
CA ARG A 306 7.28 -25.16 18.24
C ARG A 306 6.67 -24.19 19.27
N LYS A 307 7.44 -23.22 19.77
CA LYS A 307 6.91 -22.21 20.71
C LYS A 307 5.74 -21.43 20.09
N VAL A 308 5.87 -21.01 18.83
CA VAL A 308 4.82 -20.28 18.12
C VAL A 308 3.65 -21.19 17.76
N TYR A 309 3.91 -22.43 17.33
CA TYR A 309 2.88 -23.44 17.07
C TYR A 309 2.05 -23.75 18.32
N ASP A 310 2.69 -23.98 19.46
CA ASP A 310 2.01 -24.30 20.73
C ASP A 310 1.17 -23.10 21.21
N ALA A 311 1.65 -21.86 21.00
CA ALA A 311 0.88 -20.64 21.30
C ALA A 311 -0.37 -20.51 20.41
N LEU A 312 -0.26 -20.81 19.11
CA LEU A 312 -1.42 -20.86 18.20
C LEU A 312 -2.41 -21.95 18.62
N TYR A 313 -1.91 -23.14 18.93
CA TYR A 313 -2.74 -24.25 19.40
C TYR A 313 -3.50 -23.87 20.67
N HIS A 314 -2.81 -23.23 21.62
CA HIS A 314 -3.41 -22.73 22.85
C HIS A 314 -4.48 -21.66 22.57
N TYR A 315 -4.24 -20.72 21.66
CA TYR A 315 -5.23 -19.73 21.25
C TYR A 315 -6.48 -20.40 20.69
N PHE A 316 -6.37 -21.28 19.69
CA PHE A 316 -7.53 -21.91 19.06
C PHE A 316 -8.32 -22.81 20.02
N SER A 317 -7.65 -23.42 21.00
CA SER A 317 -8.30 -24.24 22.03
C SER A 317 -9.10 -23.42 23.05
N HIS A 318 -8.84 -22.11 23.16
CA HIS A 318 -9.47 -21.22 24.14
C HIS A 318 -9.94 -19.89 23.51
N MET A 319 -10.25 -19.91 22.21
CA MET A 319 -10.43 -18.67 21.45
C MET A 319 -11.62 -17.86 21.96
N GLU A 320 -12.67 -18.50 22.50
CA GLU A 320 -13.82 -17.86 23.10
C GLU A 320 -13.45 -16.94 24.27
N ILE A 321 -12.47 -17.35 25.09
CA ILE A 321 -11.98 -16.56 26.22
C ILE A 321 -11.23 -15.33 25.71
N TRP A 322 -10.32 -15.52 24.75
CA TRP A 322 -9.51 -14.43 24.21
C TRP A 322 -10.33 -13.41 23.43
N VAL A 323 -11.27 -13.87 22.62
CA VAL A 323 -12.19 -12.99 21.88
C VAL A 323 -13.02 -12.17 22.87
N THR A 324 -13.55 -12.82 23.92
CA THR A 324 -14.34 -12.12 24.93
C THR A 324 -13.55 -11.06 25.68
N ASP A 325 -12.35 -11.41 26.14
CA ASP A 325 -11.51 -10.52 26.94
C ASP A 325 -11.00 -9.30 26.14
N ILE A 326 -10.67 -9.50 24.84
CA ILE A 326 -10.07 -8.44 24.02
C ILE A 326 -11.10 -7.59 23.28
N LEU A 327 -12.18 -8.17 22.76
CA LEU A 327 -13.20 -7.41 22.01
C LEU A 327 -14.33 -6.90 22.91
N GLY A 328 -14.52 -7.48 24.09
CA GLY A 328 -15.62 -7.15 25.01
C GLY A 328 -16.97 -7.78 24.64
N ASP A 329 -17.04 -8.49 23.52
CA ASP A 329 -18.21 -9.29 23.11
C ASP A 329 -18.29 -10.59 23.93
N VAL A 330 -19.48 -11.09 24.25
CA VAL A 330 -19.58 -12.35 25.02
C VAL A 330 -19.58 -13.53 24.07
N THR A 331 -18.48 -14.29 24.02
CA THR A 331 -18.35 -15.51 23.20
C THR A 331 -18.46 -16.77 24.04
N ILE A 332 -19.33 -17.69 23.63
CA ILE A 332 -19.58 -18.97 24.28
C ILE A 332 -19.23 -20.10 23.31
N ARG A 333 -18.54 -21.13 23.80
CA ARG A 333 -18.27 -22.36 23.07
C ARG A 333 -19.37 -23.39 23.37
N GLU A 334 -20.02 -23.89 22.33
CA GLU A 334 -21.16 -24.84 22.38
C GLU A 334 -20.79 -26.27 21.97
N ASP A 335 -19.52 -26.56 21.68
CA ASP A 335 -19.07 -27.91 21.40
C ASP A 335 -18.44 -28.61 22.61
N ASP A 336 -18.43 -29.94 22.53
CA ASP A 336 -17.85 -30.84 23.53
C ASP A 336 -16.81 -31.72 22.81
N ASP A 337 -15.57 -31.24 22.83
CA ASP A 337 -14.31 -31.96 22.57
C ASP A 337 -13.88 -32.39 21.13
N SER A 338 -12.57 -32.66 21.03
CA SER A 338 -11.78 -32.95 19.81
C SER A 338 -12.24 -34.19 19.01
N ALA A 339 -12.36 -34.05 17.68
CA ALA A 339 -12.67 -35.15 16.77
C ALA A 339 -11.47 -36.09 16.47
N GLY A 340 -10.37 -35.97 17.23
CA GLY A 340 -9.16 -36.77 17.08
C GLY A 340 -7.89 -35.93 16.98
N LYS A 341 -6.73 -36.59 16.84
CA LYS A 341 -5.42 -35.93 16.88
C LYS A 341 -5.32 -34.79 15.85
N GLY A 342 -5.26 -33.55 16.33
CA GLY A 342 -5.18 -32.35 15.52
C GLY A 342 -6.43 -32.11 14.66
N ILE A 343 -7.61 -32.47 15.18
CA ILE A 343 -8.91 -32.12 14.63
C ILE A 343 -9.76 -31.57 15.78
N SER A 344 -10.28 -30.36 15.61
CA SER A 344 -11.25 -29.79 16.53
C SER A 344 -12.38 -29.14 15.74
N GLN A 345 -13.62 -29.44 16.10
CA GLN A 345 -14.72 -28.56 15.74
C GLN A 345 -14.66 -27.35 16.69
N ASN A 346 -15.10 -26.19 16.23
CA ASN A 346 -15.20 -24.94 16.98
C ASN A 346 -16.59 -24.36 16.69
N ARG A 347 -17.57 -24.70 17.53
CA ARG A 347 -18.93 -24.14 17.55
C ARG A 347 -18.99 -23.02 18.57
N LEU A 348 -19.02 -21.78 18.09
CA LEU A 348 -19.04 -20.59 18.94
C LEU A 348 -20.26 -19.72 18.65
N VAL A 349 -20.78 -19.09 19.69
CA VAL A 349 -21.81 -18.06 19.60
C VAL A 349 -21.28 -16.81 20.29
N SER A 350 -21.32 -15.68 19.60
CA SER A 350 -20.85 -14.40 20.11
C SER A 350 -21.98 -13.40 20.11
N SER A 351 -22.32 -12.87 21.29
CA SER A 351 -23.26 -11.76 21.44
C SER A 351 -22.47 -10.46 21.39
N LEU A 352 -22.64 -9.72 20.30
CA LEU A 352 -21.97 -8.45 20.08
C LEU A 352 -22.58 -7.35 20.94
N THR A 353 -21.78 -6.35 21.28
CA THR A 353 -22.22 -5.16 22.02
C THR A 353 -23.35 -4.36 21.35
N ASN A 354 -23.49 -4.45 20.02
CA ASN A 354 -24.57 -3.82 19.26
C ASN A 354 -25.87 -4.66 19.20
N GLY A 355 -25.95 -5.76 19.94
CA GLY A 355 -27.14 -6.59 20.08
C GLY A 355 -27.32 -7.65 18.98
N VAL A 356 -26.35 -7.79 18.08
CA VAL A 356 -26.35 -8.86 17.08
C VAL A 356 -25.70 -10.11 17.66
N ASP A 357 -26.39 -11.24 17.55
CA ASP A 357 -25.79 -12.54 17.83
C ASP A 357 -25.15 -13.09 16.55
N MET A 358 -23.95 -13.65 16.71
CA MET A 358 -23.20 -14.29 15.64
C MET A 358 -22.93 -15.74 15.98
N GLU A 359 -23.00 -16.61 14.99
CA GLU A 359 -22.66 -18.02 15.15
C GLU A 359 -21.57 -18.48 14.18
N MET A 360 -20.65 -19.31 14.68
CA MET A 360 -19.53 -19.85 13.94
C MET A 360 -19.51 -21.36 14.15
N ASN A 361 -19.36 -22.12 13.07
CA ASN A 361 -19.16 -23.57 13.14
C ASN A 361 -18.05 -23.96 12.17
N ASN A 362 -16.84 -24.11 12.72
CA ASN A 362 -15.63 -24.34 11.96
C ASN A 362 -14.98 -25.67 12.35
N VAL A 363 -14.31 -26.31 11.40
CA VAL A 363 -13.44 -27.46 11.66
C VAL A 363 -11.99 -27.05 11.43
N MET A 364 -11.21 -27.10 12.49
CA MET A 364 -9.78 -26.85 12.48
C MET A 364 -9.01 -28.17 12.38
N TYR A 365 -8.05 -28.20 11.46
CA TYR A 365 -7.04 -29.24 11.32
C TYR A 365 -5.69 -28.66 11.67
N SER A 366 -4.94 -29.34 12.54
CA SER A 366 -3.58 -28.96 12.91
C SER A 366 -2.60 -30.11 12.74
N GLU A 367 -1.38 -29.76 12.37
CA GLU A 367 -0.25 -30.67 12.23
C GLU A 367 1.06 -29.95 12.53
N PHE A 368 1.92 -30.60 13.32
CA PHE A 368 3.29 -30.18 13.54
C PHE A 368 4.23 -31.29 13.11
N ARG A 369 5.21 -30.94 12.29
CA ARG A 369 6.26 -31.84 11.79
C ARG A 369 7.59 -31.32 12.30
N GLU A 370 8.36 -32.18 12.97
CA GLU A 370 9.71 -31.81 13.43
C GLU A 370 10.70 -31.66 12.26
N HIS A 371 10.44 -32.36 11.17
CA HIS A 371 11.23 -32.34 9.95
C HIS A 371 10.28 -32.43 8.75
N ASP A 372 10.29 -31.42 7.88
CA ASP A 372 9.48 -31.38 6.68
C ASP A 372 10.32 -31.00 5.46
N ASP A 373 10.60 -31.98 4.60
CA ASP A 373 11.48 -31.82 3.43
C ASP A 373 10.83 -31.01 2.29
N GLU A 374 9.50 -31.06 2.17
CA GLU A 374 8.77 -30.50 1.03
C GLU A 374 8.51 -28.99 1.19
N PHE A 375 8.11 -28.55 2.38
CA PHE A 375 7.66 -27.17 2.66
C PHE A 375 8.46 -26.50 3.79
N GLY A 376 9.01 -27.29 4.71
CA GLY A 376 9.82 -26.84 5.85
C GLY A 376 11.32 -26.78 5.58
N ASN A 377 11.78 -27.09 4.36
CA ASN A 377 13.21 -27.14 3.99
C ASN A 377 14.06 -28.05 4.91
N GLY A 378 13.49 -29.15 5.39
CA GLY A 378 14.14 -30.03 6.37
C GLY A 378 14.20 -29.45 7.78
N GLU A 379 13.38 -28.45 8.11
CA GLU A 379 13.23 -27.92 9.46
C GLU A 379 11.81 -28.18 10.01
N ALA A 380 11.58 -27.74 11.25
CA ALA A 380 10.29 -27.84 11.88
C ALA A 380 9.24 -26.99 11.14
N PHE A 381 8.04 -27.55 10.99
CA PHE A 381 6.95 -26.93 10.25
C PHE A 381 5.63 -27.11 10.99
N GLY A 382 4.94 -26.00 11.26
CA GLY A 382 3.61 -25.96 11.85
C GLY A 382 2.56 -25.59 10.81
N LEU A 383 1.41 -26.26 10.86
CA LEU A 383 0.27 -26.01 9.97
C LEU A 383 -1.03 -26.01 10.75
N PHE A 384 -1.85 -25.01 10.49
CA PHE A 384 -3.26 -24.96 10.86
C PHE A 384 -4.07 -24.65 9.60
N THR A 385 -5.23 -25.28 9.46
CA THR A 385 -6.19 -24.89 8.44
C THR A 385 -7.60 -25.13 8.94
N THR A 386 -8.50 -24.21 8.60
CA THR A 386 -9.90 -24.30 9.00
C THR A 386 -10.80 -24.17 7.78
N ASP A 387 -11.97 -24.78 7.88
CA ASP A 387 -13.12 -24.51 7.04
C ASP A 387 -14.38 -24.41 7.87
N PHE A 388 -15.39 -23.71 7.36
CA PHE A 388 -16.71 -23.73 7.97
C PHE A 388 -17.46 -25.02 7.60
N VAL A 389 -18.46 -25.38 8.41
CA VAL A 389 -19.35 -26.50 8.11
C VAL A 389 -20.49 -26.00 7.23
N ASP A 390 -20.66 -26.49 6.01
CA ASP A 390 -21.75 -26.03 5.13
C ASP A 390 -23.12 -26.42 5.71
N LYS A 391 -23.22 -27.67 6.20
CA LYS A 391 -24.45 -28.22 6.75
C LYS A 391 -24.17 -29.18 7.91
N ASP A 392 -24.80 -28.90 9.05
CA ASP A 392 -24.71 -29.70 10.27
C ASP A 392 -26.12 -30.08 10.72
N GLU A 393 -26.47 -31.37 10.66
CA GLU A 393 -27.82 -31.85 11.02
C GLU A 393 -28.02 -31.96 12.54
N LEU A 394 -26.93 -32.13 13.30
CA LEU A 394 -27.00 -32.23 14.76
C LEU A 394 -27.16 -30.84 15.38
N PHE A 395 -26.50 -29.86 14.78
CA PHE A 395 -26.48 -28.47 15.23
C PHE A 395 -26.66 -27.51 14.05
N PRO A 396 -27.89 -27.41 13.50
CA PRO A 396 -28.17 -26.55 12.37
C PRO A 396 -27.95 -25.07 12.74
N TYR A 397 -27.59 -24.27 11.73
CA TYR A 397 -27.55 -22.81 11.83
C TYR A 397 -28.95 -22.25 12.07
N SER A 398 -29.00 -21.10 12.75
CA SER A 398 -30.21 -20.32 13.05
C SER A 398 -30.18 -18.98 12.30
N PRO A 399 -30.33 -18.97 10.95
CA PRO A 399 -30.18 -17.76 10.15
C PRO A 399 -31.18 -16.65 10.48
N SER A 400 -32.33 -16.97 11.07
CA SER A 400 -33.32 -15.98 11.50
C SER A 400 -32.98 -15.28 12.83
N GLU A 401 -32.03 -15.83 13.60
CA GLU A 401 -31.67 -15.35 14.94
C GLU A 401 -30.21 -14.88 15.03
N ARG A 402 -29.31 -15.49 14.25
CA ARG A 402 -27.86 -15.28 14.35
C ARG A 402 -27.22 -15.07 12.99
N VAL A 403 -26.32 -14.09 12.90
CA VAL A 403 -25.49 -13.86 11.72
C VAL A 403 -24.45 -14.96 11.63
N ARG A 404 -24.39 -15.67 10.50
CA ARG A 404 -23.45 -16.78 10.32
C ARG A 404 -22.06 -16.25 9.95
N TYR A 405 -21.04 -16.68 10.69
CA TYR A 405 -19.62 -16.33 10.53
C TYR A 405 -18.83 -17.51 9.93
N ASP A 406 -18.69 -17.50 8.61
CA ASP A 406 -17.93 -18.54 7.89
C ASP A 406 -16.45 -18.15 7.80
N VAL A 407 -15.56 -19.09 8.11
CA VAL A 407 -14.10 -18.88 8.02
C VAL A 407 -13.43 -20.03 7.29
N THR A 408 -12.71 -19.69 6.23
CA THR A 408 -11.78 -20.60 5.56
C THR A 408 -10.37 -20.00 5.68
N ALA A 409 -9.47 -20.68 6.38
CA ALA A 409 -8.13 -20.15 6.61
C ALA A 409 -7.02 -21.20 6.58
N VAL A 410 -5.80 -20.71 6.41
CA VAL A 410 -4.56 -21.48 6.53
C VAL A 410 -3.50 -20.63 7.21
N LEU A 411 -2.79 -21.25 8.15
CA LEU A 411 -1.67 -20.65 8.86
C LEU A 411 -0.49 -21.63 8.80
N THR A 412 0.68 -21.13 8.44
CA THR A 412 1.93 -21.91 8.48
C THR A 412 2.93 -21.22 9.39
N VAL A 413 3.72 -22.02 10.12
CA VAL A 413 4.80 -21.54 10.97
C VAL A 413 6.07 -22.26 10.57
N LYS A 414 7.10 -21.51 10.20
CA LYS A 414 8.41 -22.06 9.83
C LYS A 414 9.53 -21.09 10.18
N ALA A 415 10.73 -21.62 10.34
CA ALA A 415 11.91 -20.80 10.55
C ALA A 415 12.54 -20.40 9.21
N HIS A 416 13.12 -19.21 9.21
CA HIS A 416 13.89 -18.67 8.10
C HIS A 416 15.22 -18.12 8.60
N GLN A 417 16.25 -18.25 7.77
CA GLN A 417 17.55 -17.63 8.03
C GLN A 417 17.52 -16.20 7.50
N HIS A 418 17.65 -15.24 8.41
CA HIS A 418 17.69 -13.82 8.12
C HIS A 418 19.11 -13.29 8.30
N LYS A 419 19.53 -12.40 7.39
CA LYS A 419 20.83 -11.73 7.46
C LYS A 419 20.62 -10.31 7.97
N LYS A 420 20.98 -10.04 9.22
CA LYS A 420 20.86 -8.72 9.83
C LYS A 420 22.24 -8.11 10.04
N LEU A 421 22.38 -6.82 9.80
CA LEU A 421 23.57 -6.06 10.21
C LEU A 421 23.49 -5.84 11.72
N ASN A 422 24.49 -6.31 12.45
CA ASN A 422 24.60 -6.01 13.88
C ASN A 422 25.05 -4.55 14.11
N ALA A 423 25.06 -4.11 15.37
CA ALA A 423 25.47 -2.75 15.75
C ALA A 423 26.93 -2.42 15.36
N ALA A 424 27.75 -3.42 15.06
CA ALA A 424 29.12 -3.27 14.58
C ALA A 424 29.24 -3.30 13.03
N GLY A 425 28.12 -3.29 12.30
CA GLY A 425 28.08 -3.31 10.84
C GLY A 425 28.47 -4.64 10.22
N LYS A 426 28.46 -5.74 11.00
CA LYS A 426 28.75 -7.09 10.51
C LYS A 426 27.44 -7.84 10.24
N LEU A 427 27.37 -8.53 9.11
CA LEU A 427 26.27 -9.45 8.83
C LEU A 427 26.30 -10.63 9.81
N GLU A 428 25.21 -10.81 10.54
CA GLU A 428 24.93 -11.97 11.36
C GLU A 428 23.74 -12.73 10.81
N HIS A 429 23.82 -14.05 10.92
CA HIS A 429 22.72 -14.94 10.61
C HIS A 429 21.87 -15.10 11.85
N GLU A 430 20.63 -14.63 11.78
CA GLU A 430 19.62 -14.81 12.81
C GLU A 430 18.54 -15.75 12.27
N GLN A 431 18.14 -16.73 13.07
CA GLN A 431 16.96 -17.53 12.77
C GLN A 431 15.72 -16.78 13.24
N VAL A 432 14.78 -16.55 12.33
CA VAL A 432 13.50 -15.88 12.63
C VAL A 432 12.36 -16.85 12.34
N VAL A 433 11.48 -17.04 13.32
CA VAL A 433 10.25 -17.81 13.11
C VAL A 433 9.21 -16.90 12.45
N VAL A 434 8.59 -17.37 11.38
CA VAL A 434 7.60 -16.62 10.60
C VAL A 434 6.27 -17.35 10.66
N LEU A 435 5.21 -16.60 10.98
CA LEU A 435 3.82 -17.01 10.78
C LEU A 435 3.33 -16.41 9.47
N THR A 436 2.86 -17.26 8.55
CA THR A 436 2.13 -16.82 7.36
C THR A 436 0.68 -17.23 7.49
N ARG A 437 -0.26 -16.30 7.28
CA ARG A 437 -1.70 -16.53 7.37
C ARG A 437 -2.39 -16.11 6.07
N SER A 438 -3.38 -16.89 5.65
CA SER A 438 -4.40 -16.45 4.71
C SER A 438 -5.78 -16.83 5.22
N CYS A 439 -6.76 -15.95 5.06
CA CYS A 439 -8.10 -16.12 5.57
C CYS A 439 -9.13 -15.47 4.65
N LEU A 440 -10.20 -16.21 4.34
CA LEU A 440 -11.44 -15.68 3.76
C LEU A 440 -12.53 -15.82 4.80
N ILE A 441 -13.22 -14.72 5.08
CA ILE A 441 -14.32 -14.63 6.03
C ILE A 441 -15.57 -14.18 5.29
N LYS A 442 -16.72 -14.79 5.59
CA LYS A 442 -18.02 -14.39 5.06
C LYS A 442 -19.02 -14.25 6.22
N LEU A 443 -19.63 -13.07 6.33
CA LEU A 443 -20.80 -12.84 7.20
C LEU A 443 -22.06 -13.02 6.38
N ARG A 444 -22.86 -14.02 6.73
CA ARG A 444 -24.17 -14.24 6.12
C ARG A 444 -25.27 -13.70 7.01
N HIS A 445 -25.97 -12.71 6.49
CA HIS A 445 -27.01 -11.98 7.20
C HIS A 445 -28.35 -11.99 6.45
N GLU A 446 -28.49 -12.81 5.39
CA GLU A 446 -29.61 -12.75 4.43
C GLU A 446 -31.01 -12.73 5.07
N GLU A 447 -31.21 -13.36 6.24
CA GLU A 447 -32.50 -13.43 6.94
C GLU A 447 -32.64 -12.43 8.11
N ILE A 448 -31.59 -11.68 8.45
CA ILE A 448 -31.57 -10.75 9.59
C ILE A 448 -31.60 -9.31 9.07
N PRO A 449 -32.69 -8.56 9.30
CA PRO A 449 -32.73 -7.15 8.94
C PRO A 449 -31.80 -6.34 9.86
N LEU A 450 -30.69 -5.87 9.30
CA LEU A 450 -29.71 -5.06 10.03
C LEU A 450 -29.97 -3.56 9.79
N PRO A 451 -30.06 -2.73 10.85
CA PRO A 451 -30.00 -1.27 10.72
C PRO A 451 -28.72 -0.84 10.00
N PHE A 452 -28.76 0.29 9.29
CA PHE A 452 -27.63 0.77 8.48
C PHE A 452 -26.32 0.89 9.29
N GLU A 453 -26.38 1.47 10.48
CA GLU A 453 -25.20 1.63 11.35
C GLU A 453 -24.64 0.27 11.79
N THR A 454 -25.51 -0.65 12.23
CA THR A 454 -25.12 -2.01 12.64
C THR A 454 -24.51 -2.79 11.47
N ALA A 455 -25.09 -2.67 10.26
CA ALA A 455 -24.57 -3.27 9.05
C ALA A 455 -23.19 -2.72 8.66
N HIS A 456 -22.97 -1.41 8.85
CA HIS A 456 -21.67 -0.78 8.65
C HIS A 456 -20.63 -1.27 9.66
N GLU A 457 -20.97 -1.28 10.95
CA GLU A 457 -20.10 -1.79 12.02
C GLU A 457 -19.72 -3.26 11.81
N LEU A 458 -20.68 -4.12 11.42
CA LEU A 458 -20.42 -5.51 11.11
C LEU A 458 -19.45 -5.66 9.94
N ARG A 459 -19.62 -4.85 8.89
CA ARG A 459 -18.73 -4.83 7.72
C ARG A 459 -17.32 -4.38 8.06
N GLU A 460 -17.16 -3.38 8.92
CA GLU A 460 -15.84 -2.91 9.34
C GLU A 460 -15.17 -3.85 10.35
N SER A 461 -15.96 -4.57 11.14
CA SER A 461 -15.45 -5.53 12.13
C SER A 461 -15.12 -6.91 11.55
N VAL A 462 -15.42 -7.18 10.27
CA VAL A 462 -15.06 -8.46 9.63
C VAL A 462 -13.55 -8.70 9.76
N GLY A 463 -13.22 -9.78 10.45
CA GLY A 463 -11.85 -10.25 10.68
C GLY A 463 -11.14 -9.78 11.94
N LYS A 464 -11.79 -9.02 12.84
CA LYS A 464 -11.21 -8.63 14.14
C LYS A 464 -10.71 -9.82 14.97
N TRP A 465 -11.38 -10.98 14.87
CA TRP A 465 -10.95 -12.21 15.55
C TRP A 465 -9.54 -12.66 15.14
N GLY A 466 -9.15 -12.40 13.89
CA GLY A 466 -7.79 -12.64 13.43
C GLY A 466 -6.76 -11.71 14.10
N ASP A 467 -7.14 -10.47 14.41
CA ASP A 467 -6.26 -9.51 15.08
C ASP A 467 -6.03 -9.89 16.55
N VAL A 468 -7.10 -10.33 17.22
CA VAL A 468 -7.05 -10.95 18.56
C VAL A 468 -6.04 -12.10 18.57
N MET A 469 -6.10 -13.01 17.57
CA MET A 469 -5.16 -14.12 17.46
C MET A 469 -3.70 -13.66 17.40
N LEU A 470 -3.37 -12.72 16.50
CA LEU A 470 -1.99 -12.24 16.36
C LEU A 470 -1.50 -11.55 17.64
N GLN A 471 -2.35 -10.76 18.28
CA GLN A 471 -2.05 -10.10 19.55
C GLN A 471 -1.79 -11.12 20.68
N THR A 472 -2.68 -12.10 20.85
CA THR A 472 -2.54 -13.14 21.88
C THR A 472 -1.30 -13.99 21.66
N VAL A 473 -1.05 -14.45 20.43
CA VAL A 473 0.14 -15.26 20.13
C VAL A 473 1.41 -14.46 20.42
N ARG A 474 1.46 -13.18 20.04
CA ARG A 474 2.59 -12.31 20.36
C ARG A 474 2.82 -12.22 21.88
N GLN A 475 1.75 -12.03 22.66
CA GLN A 475 1.87 -12.01 24.12
C GLN A 475 2.34 -13.35 24.69
N LEU A 476 1.85 -14.49 24.21
CA LEU A 476 2.27 -15.81 24.69
C LEU A 476 3.71 -16.15 24.31
N VAL A 477 4.17 -15.69 23.15
CA VAL A 477 5.51 -15.99 22.63
C VAL A 477 6.59 -15.09 23.25
N TYR A 478 6.28 -13.85 23.62
CA TYR A 478 7.22 -12.92 24.24
C TYR A 478 7.12 -12.81 25.77
N ARG A 479 6.24 -13.60 26.39
CA ARG A 479 6.39 -13.98 27.80
C ARG A 479 7.56 -14.96 27.96
#